data_AF-A0A8H4RNE7-F1
#
_entry.id   AF-A0A8H4RNE7-F1
#
_cell.length_a   1.000
_cell.length_b   1.000
_cell.length_c   1.000
_cell.angle_alpha   90.00
_cell.angle_beta   90.00
_cell.angle_gamma   90.00
#
_symmetry.space_group_name_H-M   'P 1'
#
loop_
_entity.id
_entity.type
_entity.pdbx_description
1 polymer ?
#
loop_
_entity_poly.entity_id
_entity_poly.type
_entity_poly.pdbx_seq_one_letter_code
_entity_poly.pdbx_strand_id
1 'polypeptide(L)'
;MSDKDAGTPRVFLVRHGETEWTISGRYTGRSDIPLTANGEHQVSSSAAVIKALEGNSEITEDIREWEYGAYEGLLTAQIRAARKEKGLDKERPWNIWVDGCEDGEPAAEVAARLDRVIAKIREIQGPYMHGEKGVDVVLIAHGHILRAFAKRWIGFELSMRLPMMLEPGAVGVLSYEHHKVDEPAFLLGVNMGGNE
;
A
#
# COMPACT_ATOMS: atom_id res chain seq x y z
N MET A 1 -22.98 -7.95 -4.76
CA MET A 1 -23.10 -6.49 -4.65
C MET A 1 -24.34 -6.05 -5.41
N SER A 2 -25.20 -5.27 -4.77
CA SER A 2 -26.30 -4.60 -5.46
C SER A 2 -25.78 -3.31 -6.10
N ASP A 3 -26.47 -2.74 -7.10
CA ASP A 3 -26.09 -1.43 -7.68
C ASP A 3 -26.02 -0.29 -6.64
N LYS A 4 -26.55 -0.50 -5.43
CA LYS A 4 -26.40 0.43 -4.30
C LYS A 4 -24.97 0.50 -3.78
N ASP A 5 -24.20 -0.59 -3.86
CA ASP A 5 -22.82 -0.65 -3.36
C ASP A 5 -21.86 0.23 -4.17
N ALA A 6 -22.24 0.66 -5.38
CA ALA A 6 -21.46 1.56 -6.23
C ALA A 6 -21.21 2.95 -5.61
N GLY A 7 -21.99 3.35 -4.60
CA GLY A 7 -21.83 4.60 -3.86
C GLY A 7 -20.96 4.49 -2.59
N THR A 8 -20.47 3.30 -2.24
CA THR A 8 -19.68 3.08 -1.01
C THR A 8 -18.33 3.80 -1.10
N PRO A 9 -17.86 4.47 -0.02
CA PRO A 9 -16.53 5.05 0.05
C PRO A 9 -15.41 4.08 -0.36
N ARG A 10 -14.37 4.58 -1.03
CA ARG A 10 -13.25 3.77 -1.54
C ARG A 10 -11.91 4.28 -1.05
N VAL A 11 -10.93 3.39 -0.98
CA VAL A 11 -9.53 3.74 -0.74
C VAL A 11 -8.70 3.28 -1.92
N PHE A 12 -8.08 4.21 -2.63
CA PHE A 12 -7.17 3.91 -3.73
C PHE A 12 -5.73 3.84 -3.21
N LEU A 13 -5.03 2.77 -3.60
CA LEU A 13 -3.62 2.55 -3.31
C LEU A 13 -2.83 2.79 -4.57
N VAL A 14 -2.00 3.83 -4.59
CA VAL A 14 -1.23 4.24 -5.76
C VAL A 14 0.24 4.04 -5.46
N ARG A 15 0.85 3.05 -6.10
CA ARG A 15 2.30 2.88 -6.00
C ARG A 15 2.97 3.94 -6.87
N HIS A 16 4.03 4.56 -6.35
CA HIS A 16 4.87 5.44 -7.15
C HIS A 16 5.34 4.77 -8.46
N GLY A 17 5.67 5.60 -9.44
CA GLY A 17 6.19 5.15 -10.72
C GLY A 17 7.57 4.49 -10.61
N GLU A 18 7.99 3.88 -11.71
CA GLU A 18 9.29 3.24 -11.85
C GLU A 18 10.47 4.17 -11.50
N THR A 19 11.46 3.60 -10.82
CA THR A 19 12.80 4.15 -10.58
C THR A 19 13.86 3.13 -10.97
N GLU A 20 15.12 3.55 -11.07
CA GLU A 20 16.25 2.64 -11.32
C GLU A 20 16.32 1.46 -10.33
N TRP A 21 15.90 1.69 -9.08
CA TRP A 21 15.91 0.65 -8.05
C TRP A 21 14.71 -0.28 -8.13
N THR A 22 13.55 0.20 -8.58
CA THR A 22 12.44 -0.71 -8.87
C THR A 22 12.75 -1.63 -10.04
N ILE A 23 13.44 -1.13 -11.09
CA ILE A 23 13.85 -1.92 -12.25
C ILE A 23 14.80 -3.05 -11.82
N SER A 24 15.80 -2.70 -11.02
CA SER A 24 16.80 -3.67 -10.55
C SER A 24 16.31 -4.58 -9.41
N GLY A 25 15.14 -4.30 -8.83
CA GLY A 25 14.57 -5.08 -7.71
C GLY A 25 15.25 -4.81 -6.36
N ARG A 26 15.89 -3.65 -6.22
CA ARG A 26 16.52 -3.20 -4.97
C ARG A 26 15.47 -2.65 -4.02
N TYR A 27 15.73 -2.81 -2.72
CA TYR A 27 14.85 -2.27 -1.68
C TYR A 27 15.09 -0.76 -1.55
N THR A 28 14.04 0.03 -1.76
CA THR A 28 14.09 1.50 -1.69
C THR A 28 13.20 1.99 -0.55
N GLY A 29 13.80 2.32 0.59
CA GLY A 29 13.10 2.79 1.79
C GLY A 29 13.25 4.29 1.94
N ARG A 30 14.39 4.73 2.48
CA ARG A 30 14.71 6.17 2.67
C ARG A 30 15.37 6.83 1.48
N SER A 31 15.98 6.05 0.60
CA SER A 31 16.72 6.62 -0.52
C SER A 31 15.78 7.33 -1.47
N ASP A 32 16.01 8.61 -1.70
CA ASP A 32 15.25 9.43 -2.64
C ASP A 32 15.78 9.20 -4.05
N ILE A 33 15.19 8.22 -4.74
CA ILE A 33 15.56 7.85 -6.11
C ILE A 33 14.53 8.47 -7.07
N PRO A 34 14.94 9.29 -8.04
CA PRO A 34 14.01 9.93 -8.96
C PRO A 34 13.30 8.89 -9.85
N LEU A 35 12.13 9.28 -10.34
CA LEU A 35 11.40 8.52 -11.35
C LEU A 35 12.22 8.43 -12.64
N THR A 36 12.08 7.32 -13.36
CA THR A 36 12.51 7.25 -14.76
C THR A 36 11.49 7.97 -15.65
N ALA A 37 11.85 8.22 -16.92
CA ALA A 37 10.89 8.75 -17.90
C ALA A 37 9.63 7.86 -18.04
N ASN A 38 9.80 6.54 -17.94
CA ASN A 38 8.68 5.61 -17.91
C ASN A 38 7.87 5.72 -16.59
N GLY A 39 8.55 5.93 -15.46
CA GLY A 39 7.89 6.22 -14.18
C GLY A 39 7.02 7.48 -14.22
N GLU A 40 7.48 8.56 -14.85
CA GLU A 40 6.68 9.77 -15.06
C GLU A 40 5.43 9.51 -15.93
N HIS A 41 5.58 8.71 -16.98
CA HIS A 41 4.46 8.29 -17.84
C HIS A 41 3.44 7.43 -17.09
N GLN A 42 3.92 6.50 -16.24
CA GLN A 42 3.07 5.69 -15.36
C GLN A 42 2.26 6.59 -14.42
N VAL A 43 2.91 7.53 -13.73
CA VAL A 43 2.21 8.48 -12.83
C VAL A 43 1.16 9.29 -13.57
N SER A 44 1.45 9.76 -14.79
CA SER A 44 0.48 10.50 -15.62
C SER A 44 -0.75 9.65 -15.95
N SER A 45 -0.55 8.35 -16.18
CA SER A 45 -1.64 7.40 -16.47
C SER A 45 -2.48 7.12 -15.22
N SER A 46 -1.85 6.90 -14.07
CA SER A 46 -2.55 6.70 -12.79
C SER A 46 -3.33 7.96 -12.41
N ALA A 47 -2.77 9.15 -12.64
CA ALA A 47 -3.44 10.42 -12.38
C ALA A 47 -4.71 10.58 -13.23
N ALA A 48 -4.78 10.01 -14.44
CA ALA A 48 -5.99 10.03 -15.25
C ALA A 48 -7.14 9.21 -14.64
N VAL A 49 -6.83 8.13 -13.91
CA VAL A 49 -7.81 7.34 -13.13
C VAL A 49 -8.29 8.11 -11.90
N ILE A 50 -7.43 8.99 -11.37
CA ILE A 50 -7.62 9.71 -10.10
C ILE A 50 -8.09 11.16 -10.33
N LYS A 51 -8.25 11.58 -11.60
CA LYS A 51 -8.35 12.97 -12.07
C LYS A 51 -9.54 13.79 -11.55
N ALA A 52 -10.41 13.19 -10.74
CA ALA A 52 -11.60 13.81 -10.17
C ALA A 52 -11.47 14.10 -8.66
N LEU A 53 -10.28 13.97 -8.06
CA LEU A 53 -10.10 14.29 -6.65
C LEU A 53 -9.92 15.80 -6.43
N GLU A 54 -11.01 16.41 -6.03
CA GLU A 54 -11.00 17.70 -5.33
C GLU A 54 -10.89 17.42 -3.83
N GLY A 55 -9.93 18.04 -3.14
CA GLY A 55 -9.76 17.82 -1.71
C GLY A 55 -8.44 18.32 -1.14
N ASN A 56 -8.30 18.17 0.17
CA ASN A 56 -7.06 18.47 0.88
C ASN A 56 -6.07 17.31 0.74
N SER A 57 -4.78 17.63 0.66
CA SER A 57 -3.69 16.65 0.70
C SER A 57 -2.86 16.83 1.98
N GLU A 58 -2.27 15.73 2.43
CA GLU A 58 -1.39 15.69 3.59
C GLU A 58 -0.23 14.73 3.31
N ILE A 59 0.97 15.10 3.76
CA ILE A 59 2.13 14.21 3.78
C ILE A 59 2.24 13.64 5.19
N THR A 60 2.39 12.31 5.31
CA THR A 60 2.54 11.65 6.59
C THR A 60 3.59 10.53 6.52
N GLU A 61 4.40 10.43 7.57
CA GLU A 61 5.37 9.34 7.75
C GLU A 61 4.68 7.98 7.95
N ASP A 62 3.40 7.96 8.34
CA ASP A 62 2.68 6.73 8.64
C ASP A 62 2.49 5.83 7.41
N ILE A 63 2.59 6.36 6.18
CA ILE A 63 2.55 5.60 4.93
C ILE A 63 3.89 5.54 4.18
N ARG A 64 4.99 5.99 4.80
CA ARG A 64 6.34 5.85 4.22
C ARG A 64 6.66 4.38 3.95
N GLU A 65 7.52 4.09 2.99
CA GLU A 65 8.00 2.72 2.81
C GLU A 65 8.62 2.17 4.11
N TRP A 66 8.61 0.85 4.23
CA TRP A 66 9.28 0.13 5.31
C TRP A 66 10.73 0.61 5.49
N GLU A 67 11.15 0.86 6.72
CA GLU A 67 12.56 1.11 7.00
C GLU A 67 13.38 -0.17 6.82
N TYR A 68 14.12 -0.25 5.72
CA TYR A 68 14.91 -1.44 5.42
C TYR A 68 16.22 -1.53 6.20
N GLY A 69 16.67 -0.46 6.86
CA GLY A 69 17.88 -0.48 7.69
C GLY A 69 19.10 -0.99 6.93
N ALA A 70 19.71 -2.07 7.43
CA ALA A 70 20.86 -2.73 6.80
C ALA A 70 20.57 -3.30 5.40
N TYR A 71 19.30 -3.33 4.96
CA TYR A 71 18.87 -3.91 3.68
C TYR A 71 18.61 -2.88 2.58
N GLU A 72 18.70 -1.59 2.89
CA GLU A 72 18.52 -0.51 1.93
C GLU A 72 19.44 -0.70 0.71
N GLY A 73 18.86 -0.58 -0.49
CA GLY A 73 19.56 -0.74 -1.77
C GLY A 73 19.98 -2.18 -2.10
N LEU A 74 19.70 -3.17 -1.25
CA LEU A 74 20.07 -4.56 -1.51
C LEU A 74 18.98 -5.32 -2.30
N LEU A 75 19.42 -6.34 -3.01
CA LEU A 75 18.54 -7.36 -3.58
C LEU A 75 18.15 -8.39 -2.52
N THR A 76 17.00 -9.02 -2.67
CA THR A 76 16.55 -10.11 -1.76
C THR A 76 17.59 -11.24 -1.63
N ALA A 77 18.29 -11.59 -2.72
CA ALA A 77 19.35 -12.59 -2.69
C ALA A 77 20.55 -12.16 -1.85
N GLN A 78 20.92 -10.87 -1.91
CA GLN A 78 22.02 -10.31 -1.12
C GLN A 78 21.67 -10.25 0.36
N ILE A 79 20.44 -9.85 0.70
CA ILE A 79 19.94 -9.86 2.08
C ILE A 79 20.01 -11.27 2.66
N ARG A 80 19.48 -12.28 1.94
CA ARG A 80 19.51 -13.68 2.38
C ARG A 80 20.93 -14.21 2.55
N ALA A 81 21.85 -13.84 1.66
CA ALA A 81 23.26 -14.23 1.78
C ALA A 81 23.90 -13.61 3.03
N ALA A 82 23.75 -12.30 3.22
CA ALA A 82 24.29 -11.59 4.38
C ALA A 82 23.73 -12.12 5.71
N ARG A 83 22.42 -12.39 5.78
CA ARG A 83 21.79 -13.00 6.97
C ARG A 83 22.34 -14.40 7.26
N LYS A 84 22.54 -15.22 6.21
CA LYS A 84 23.12 -16.55 6.34
C LYS A 84 24.56 -16.52 6.85
N GLU A 85 25.37 -15.56 6.39
CA GLU A 85 26.74 -15.35 6.88
C GLU A 85 26.79 -15.01 8.37
N LYS A 86 25.80 -14.24 8.86
CA LYS A 86 25.60 -13.98 10.30
C LYS A 86 25.04 -15.18 11.08
N GLY A 87 24.77 -16.29 10.42
CA GLY A 87 24.20 -17.49 11.04
C GLY A 87 22.71 -17.37 11.39
N LEU A 88 21.99 -16.42 10.78
CA LEU A 88 20.53 -16.28 10.91
C LEU A 88 19.79 -17.25 9.99
N ASP A 89 18.46 -17.30 10.12
CA ASP A 89 17.53 -18.05 9.24
C ASP A 89 17.78 -19.57 9.17
N LYS A 90 18.33 -20.16 10.24
CA LYS A 90 18.64 -21.61 10.31
C LYS A 90 17.41 -22.50 10.33
N GLU A 91 16.36 -22.08 11.05
CA GLU A 91 15.13 -22.87 11.23
C GLU A 91 14.13 -22.65 10.10
N ARG A 92 14.03 -21.41 9.62
CA ARG A 92 13.19 -21.02 8.49
C ARG A 92 13.79 -19.86 7.71
N PRO A 93 13.46 -19.71 6.42
CA PRO A 93 13.87 -18.54 5.66
C PRO A 93 13.35 -17.23 6.26
N TRP A 94 14.14 -16.16 6.08
CA TRP A 94 13.70 -14.80 6.38
C TRP A 94 12.42 -14.45 5.62
N ASN A 95 11.52 -13.79 6.34
CA ASN A 95 10.26 -13.29 5.87
C ASN A 95 10.06 -11.87 6.43
N ILE A 96 10.20 -10.84 5.59
CA ILE A 96 10.02 -9.43 6.00
C ILE A 96 8.70 -9.17 6.75
N TRP A 97 7.63 -9.86 6.37
CA TRP A 97 6.29 -9.70 6.97
C TRP A 97 6.19 -10.20 8.42
N VAL A 98 7.20 -10.95 8.89
CA VAL A 98 7.29 -11.51 10.24
C VAL A 98 8.51 -10.95 10.96
N ASP A 99 9.66 -10.94 10.28
CA ASP A 99 10.97 -10.67 10.86
C ASP A 99 11.39 -9.20 10.77
N GLY A 100 10.74 -8.42 9.89
CA GLY A 100 11.17 -7.06 9.57
C GLY A 100 12.56 -7.00 8.94
N CYS A 101 13.29 -5.94 9.26
CA CYS A 101 14.64 -5.68 8.75
C CYS A 101 15.64 -5.45 9.89
N GLU A 102 16.86 -5.99 9.76
CA GLU A 102 17.96 -5.67 10.68
C GLU A 102 18.29 -4.17 10.62
N ASP A 103 18.49 -3.54 11.78
CA ASP A 103 18.70 -2.10 11.92
C ASP A 103 17.60 -1.24 11.28
N GLY A 104 16.43 -1.84 11.02
CA GLY A 104 15.27 -1.21 10.40
C GLY A 104 14.01 -1.36 11.25
N GLU A 105 12.85 -1.24 10.61
CA GLU A 105 11.56 -1.21 11.29
C GLU A 105 11.03 -2.64 11.52
N PRO A 106 10.61 -2.99 12.76
CA PRO A 106 9.88 -4.23 13.03
C PRO A 106 8.50 -4.24 12.35
N ALA A 107 8.02 -5.42 11.96
CA ALA A 107 6.69 -5.56 11.34
C ALA A 107 5.54 -5.03 12.22
N ALA A 108 5.67 -5.14 13.55
CA ALA A 108 4.68 -4.61 14.49
C ALA A 108 4.58 -3.07 14.45
N GLU A 109 5.69 -2.36 14.23
CA GLU A 109 5.69 -0.90 14.13
C GLU A 109 5.04 -0.43 12.82
N VAL A 110 5.33 -1.14 11.71
CA VAL A 110 4.62 -0.93 10.43
C VAL A 110 3.12 -1.14 10.59
N ALA A 111 2.70 -2.23 11.23
CA ALA A 111 1.28 -2.48 11.48
C ALA A 111 0.65 -1.34 12.29
N ALA A 112 1.30 -0.91 13.38
CA ALA A 112 0.77 0.14 14.25
C ALA A 112 0.58 1.49 13.54
N ARG A 113 1.49 1.90 12.65
CA ARG A 113 1.32 3.14 11.88
C ARG A 113 0.26 3.04 10.80
N LEU A 114 0.14 1.88 10.16
CA LEU A 114 -0.94 1.65 9.20
C LEU A 114 -2.31 1.63 9.87
N ASP A 115 -2.41 1.05 11.07
CA ASP A 115 -3.66 1.02 11.83
C ASP A 115 -4.12 2.44 12.22
N ARG A 116 -3.19 3.39 12.48
CA ARG A 116 -3.53 4.82 12.65
C ARG A 116 -4.11 5.44 11.38
N VAL A 117 -3.52 5.16 10.23
CA VAL A 117 -4.01 5.66 8.92
C VAL A 117 -5.40 5.08 8.63
N ILE A 118 -5.60 3.79 8.89
CA ILE A 118 -6.90 3.12 8.72
C ILE A 118 -7.96 3.76 9.63
N ALA A 119 -7.64 4.02 10.90
CA ALA A 119 -8.55 4.69 11.82
C ALA A 119 -8.96 6.08 11.29
N LYS A 120 -7.99 6.89 10.87
CA LYS A 120 -8.26 8.21 10.27
C LYS A 120 -9.14 8.13 9.02
N ILE A 121 -8.89 7.15 8.14
CA ILE A 121 -9.71 6.95 6.93
C ILE A 121 -11.15 6.59 7.31
N ARG A 122 -11.35 5.71 8.30
CA ARG A 122 -12.67 5.33 8.76
C ARG A 122 -13.42 6.50 9.42
N GLU A 123 -12.73 7.38 10.14
CA GLU A 123 -13.32 8.61 10.66
C GLU A 123 -13.80 9.55 9.54
N ILE A 124 -13.02 9.67 8.46
CA ILE A 124 -13.39 10.46 7.28
C ILE A 124 -14.60 9.86 6.55
N GLN A 125 -14.60 8.54 6.33
CA GLN A 125 -15.57 7.86 5.47
C GLN A 125 -16.83 7.39 6.19
N GLY A 126 -16.78 7.17 7.51
CA GLY A 126 -17.90 6.66 8.32
C GLY A 126 -19.21 7.43 8.15
N PRO A 127 -19.20 8.78 8.12
CA PRO A 127 -20.40 9.58 7.88
C PRO A 127 -21.02 9.45 6.48
N TYR A 128 -20.33 8.82 5.52
CA TYR A 128 -20.74 8.76 4.10
C TYR A 128 -21.10 7.35 3.66
N MET A 129 -21.60 6.54 4.59
CA MET A 129 -21.94 5.15 4.35
C MET A 129 -23.38 4.98 3.86
N HIS A 130 -24.30 5.92 4.09
CA HIS A 130 -25.74 5.68 3.99
C HIS A 130 -26.48 6.75 3.17
N GLY A 131 -26.35 6.66 1.85
CA GLY A 131 -27.13 7.48 0.90
C GLY A 131 -26.51 8.84 0.60
N GLU A 132 -25.43 9.23 1.29
CA GLU A 132 -24.57 10.33 0.89
C GLU A 132 -23.69 9.96 -0.32
N LYS A 133 -23.09 10.97 -0.96
CA LYS A 133 -22.02 10.74 -1.94
C LYS A 133 -20.81 10.16 -1.20
N GLY A 134 -20.39 8.95 -1.58
CA GLY A 134 -19.21 8.30 -1.02
C GLY A 134 -17.94 9.15 -1.15
N VAL A 135 -17.08 9.07 -0.14
CA VAL A 135 -15.81 9.80 -0.07
C VAL A 135 -14.67 8.88 -0.43
N ASP A 136 -13.91 9.23 -1.47
CA ASP A 136 -12.71 8.52 -1.83
C ASP A 136 -11.49 9.05 -1.08
N VAL A 137 -10.63 8.14 -0.61
CA VAL A 137 -9.31 8.48 -0.08
C VAL A 137 -8.24 7.87 -0.98
N VAL A 138 -7.15 8.60 -1.20
CA VAL A 138 -6.03 8.11 -2.02
C VAL A 138 -4.75 8.12 -1.23
N LEU A 139 -4.08 6.97 -1.21
CA LEU A 139 -2.78 6.75 -0.59
C LEU A 139 -1.74 6.57 -1.70
N ILE A 140 -0.85 7.55 -1.85
CA ILE A 140 0.27 7.50 -2.78
C ILE A 140 1.53 7.12 -1.99
N ALA A 141 2.06 5.91 -2.23
CA ALA A 141 3.19 5.39 -1.47
C ALA A 141 3.94 4.29 -2.25
N HIS A 142 4.40 3.26 -1.55
CA HIS A 142 5.40 2.31 -2.03
C HIS A 142 4.91 0.86 -2.00
N GLY A 143 5.72 -0.05 -2.54
CA GLY A 143 5.31 -1.42 -2.82
C GLY A 143 5.05 -2.28 -1.59
N HIS A 144 5.95 -2.30 -0.58
CA HIS A 144 5.71 -3.10 0.63
C HIS A 144 4.63 -2.45 1.49
N ILE A 145 4.69 -1.14 1.70
CA ILE A 145 3.77 -0.45 2.59
C ILE A 145 2.30 -0.51 2.12
N LEU A 146 2.02 -0.36 0.81
CA LEU A 146 0.64 -0.45 0.31
C LEU A 146 0.09 -1.88 0.37
N ARG A 147 0.94 -2.89 0.18
CA ARG A 147 0.54 -4.30 0.38
C ARG A 147 0.34 -4.63 1.85
N ALA A 148 1.14 -4.04 2.74
CA ALA A 148 0.92 -4.13 4.18
C ALA A 148 -0.42 -3.46 4.56
N PHE A 149 -0.68 -2.25 4.05
CA PHE A 149 -1.92 -1.52 4.25
C PHE A 149 -3.12 -2.37 3.83
N ALA A 150 -3.08 -2.98 2.64
CA ALA A 150 -4.17 -3.83 2.15
C ALA A 150 -4.47 -5.03 3.07
N LYS A 151 -3.46 -5.66 3.68
CA LYS A 151 -3.69 -6.72 4.69
C LYS A 151 -4.35 -6.17 5.94
N ARG A 152 -3.81 -5.07 6.47
CA ARG A 152 -4.32 -4.42 7.69
C ARG A 152 -5.74 -3.90 7.49
N TRP A 153 -6.05 -3.38 6.31
CA TRP A 153 -7.38 -2.90 5.94
C TRP A 153 -8.46 -3.94 6.23
N ILE A 154 -8.26 -5.17 5.77
CA ILE A 154 -9.19 -6.29 5.98
C ILE A 154 -8.98 -7.03 7.31
N GLY A 155 -8.25 -6.45 8.26
CA GLY A 155 -8.06 -6.99 9.61
C GLY A 155 -7.06 -8.13 9.73
N PHE A 156 -6.23 -8.40 8.72
CA PHE A 156 -5.20 -9.45 8.80
C PHE A 156 -3.89 -8.94 9.38
N GLU A 157 -3.25 -9.78 10.20
CA GLU A 157 -1.86 -9.60 10.61
C GLU A 157 -0.91 -9.59 9.42
N LEU A 158 0.20 -8.84 9.50
CA LEU A 158 1.17 -8.79 8.39
C LEU A 158 1.75 -10.17 8.09
N SER A 159 1.89 -11.02 9.12
CA SER A 159 2.35 -12.41 9.02
C SER A 159 1.41 -13.31 8.20
N MET A 160 0.14 -12.94 8.03
CA MET A 160 -0.80 -13.71 7.22
C MET A 160 -0.32 -13.78 5.77
N ARG A 161 -0.24 -15.02 5.25
CA ARG A 161 0.16 -15.25 3.87
C ARG A 161 -1.01 -14.94 2.93
N LEU A 162 -1.04 -13.71 2.45
CA LEU A 162 -1.91 -13.25 1.36
C LEU A 162 -1.03 -12.69 0.23
N PRO A 163 -0.70 -13.49 -0.79
CA PRO A 163 0.13 -13.03 -1.91
C PRO A 163 -0.58 -11.95 -2.70
N MET A 164 0.09 -10.81 -2.91
CA MET A 164 -0.43 -9.66 -3.65
C MET A 164 0.67 -9.05 -4.50
N MET A 165 0.28 -8.61 -5.70
CA MET A 165 1.13 -7.92 -6.66
C MET A 165 0.64 -6.48 -6.80
N LEU A 166 1.57 -5.53 -6.87
CA LEU A 166 1.29 -4.12 -7.12
C LEU A 166 2.49 -3.53 -7.85
N GLU A 167 2.38 -3.38 -9.16
CA GLU A 167 3.46 -2.89 -10.03
C GLU A 167 3.68 -1.37 -9.87
N PRO A 168 4.84 -0.82 -10.23
CA PRO A 168 5.04 0.63 -10.25
C PRO A 168 3.96 1.33 -11.08
N GLY A 169 3.37 2.41 -10.54
CA GLY A 169 2.24 3.12 -11.15
C GLY A 169 0.88 2.41 -11.06
N ALA A 170 0.81 1.19 -10.53
CA ALA A 170 -0.46 0.48 -10.41
C ALA A 170 -1.38 1.14 -9.37
N VAL A 171 -2.68 1.03 -9.61
CA VAL A 171 -3.75 1.49 -8.72
C VAL A 171 -4.51 0.27 -8.20
N GLY A 172 -4.47 0.05 -6.88
CA GLY A 172 -5.35 -0.88 -6.18
C GLY A 172 -6.56 -0.17 -5.59
N VAL A 173 -7.66 -0.88 -5.38
CA VAL A 173 -8.87 -0.30 -4.78
C VAL A 173 -9.38 -1.18 -3.66
N LEU A 174 -9.70 -0.54 -2.55
CA LEU A 174 -10.33 -1.12 -1.37
C LEU A 174 -11.65 -0.39 -1.11
N SER A 175 -12.56 -1.04 -0.40
CA SER A 175 -13.83 -0.44 0.00
C SER A 175 -14.37 -1.19 1.23
N TYR A 176 -15.70 -1.26 1.36
CA TYR A 176 -16.41 -1.87 2.46
C TYR A 176 -17.53 -2.78 1.93
N GLU A 177 -17.89 -3.79 2.70
CA GLU A 177 -19.11 -4.58 2.49
C GLU A 177 -20.31 -3.88 3.14
N HIS A 178 -21.49 -4.14 2.58
CA HIS A 178 -22.79 -3.78 3.14
C HIS A 178 -22.94 -2.32 3.59
N HIS A 179 -22.21 -1.38 2.98
CA HIS A 179 -22.19 0.03 3.38
C HIS A 179 -21.83 0.24 4.85
N LYS A 180 -20.84 -0.49 5.36
CA LYS A 180 -20.48 -0.46 6.78
C LYS A 180 -18.99 -0.23 6.97
N VAL A 181 -18.65 0.84 7.70
CA VAL A 181 -17.26 1.24 7.95
C VAL A 181 -16.44 0.21 8.74
N ASP A 182 -17.10 -0.67 9.47
CA ASP A 182 -16.51 -1.77 10.24
C ASP A 182 -16.37 -3.08 9.44
N GLU A 183 -16.83 -3.12 8.19
CA GLU A 183 -16.74 -4.29 7.30
C GLU A 183 -15.83 -3.99 6.08
N PRO A 184 -14.51 -3.76 6.27
CA PRO A 184 -13.57 -3.43 5.18
C PRO A 184 -13.34 -4.62 4.23
N ALA A 185 -13.19 -4.33 2.93
CA ALA A 185 -13.00 -5.35 1.90
C ALA A 185 -12.06 -4.94 0.76
N PHE A 186 -11.58 -5.95 0.03
CA PHE A 186 -10.96 -5.76 -1.28
C PHE A 186 -12.01 -5.48 -2.33
N LEU A 187 -11.82 -4.42 -3.11
CA LEU A 187 -12.64 -4.18 -4.29
C LEU A 187 -11.97 -4.80 -5.51
N LEU A 188 -12.34 -6.04 -5.83
CA LEU A 188 -11.69 -6.83 -6.88
C LEU A 188 -11.87 -6.25 -8.29
N GLY A 189 -12.90 -5.44 -8.50
CA GLY A 189 -13.16 -4.78 -9.76
C GLY A 189 -13.89 -3.47 -9.54
N VAL A 190 -13.47 -2.45 -10.28
CA VAL A 190 -14.16 -1.18 -10.39
C VAL A 190 -14.77 -1.06 -11.79
N ASN A 191 -15.99 -0.56 -11.86
CA ASN A 191 -16.54 -0.15 -13.15
C ASN A 191 -15.89 1.19 -13.54
N MET A 192 -15.08 1.16 -14.60
CA MET A 192 -14.37 2.34 -15.12
C MET A 192 -15.20 3.10 -16.18
N GLY A 193 -16.48 2.72 -16.39
CA GLY A 193 -17.37 3.29 -17.40
C GLY A 193 -18.57 4.04 -16.81
N GLY A 194 -18.68 5.31 -17.20
CA GLY A 194 -19.85 6.18 -16.99
C GLY A 194 -19.52 7.67 -17.08
N ASN A 195 -19.00 8.13 -18.23
CA ASN A 195 -19.17 9.54 -18.60
C ASN A 195 -20.67 9.73 -18.87
N GLU A 196 -21.38 10.43 -17.99
CA GLU A 196 -22.48 11.29 -18.45
C GLU A 196 -21.91 12.57 -19.05
#